data_AF-A0A7Y5BJ25-F1
#
_entry.id   AF-A0A7Y5BJ25-F1
#
_cell.length_a   1.000
_cell.length_b   1.000
_cell.length_c   1.000
_cell.angle_alpha   90.00
_cell.angle_beta   90.00
_cell.angle_gamma   90.00
#
_symmetry.space_group_name_H-M   'P 1'
#
loop_
_entity.id
_entity.type
_entity.pdbx_description
1 polymer ?
#
loop_
_entity_poly.entity_id
_entity_poly.type
_entity_poly.pdbx_seq_one_letter_code
_entity_poly.pdbx_strand_id
1 'polypeptide(L)'
;MIEDKNYIALAILCSEIQENVFEKECSLGMKKSEEEISDIVNGLKDLPFSKVHVEQNKRKLIEVLFKKNTHLQIKYSQIWKESVYEN
;
A
#
# COMPACT_ATOMS: atom_id res chain seq x y z
N MET A 1 15.18 -0.09 -14.95
CA MET A 1 13.90 -0.80 -15.14
C MET A 1 13.60 -1.47 -13.81
N ILE A 2 12.53 -1.09 -13.12
CA ILE A 2 12.10 -1.80 -11.92
C ILE A 2 11.41 -3.06 -12.44
N GLU A 3 12.16 -4.16 -12.51
CA GLU A 3 11.72 -5.41 -13.17
C GLU A 3 10.62 -6.15 -12.41
N ASP A 4 10.40 -5.83 -11.13
CA ASP A 4 9.20 -6.21 -10.39
C ASP A 4 8.42 -4.96 -10.02
N LYS A 5 7.20 -4.81 -10.52
CA LYS A 5 6.26 -3.69 -10.24
C LYS A 5 5.82 -3.62 -8.75
N ASN A 6 6.71 -3.90 -7.80
CA ASN A 6 6.50 -3.80 -6.37
C ASN A 6 6.60 -2.34 -5.93
N TYR A 7 5.62 -1.54 -6.36
CA TYR A 7 5.55 -0.12 -6.05
C TYR A 7 5.44 0.13 -4.55
N ILE A 8 4.85 -0.79 -3.79
CA ILE A 8 4.77 -0.72 -2.32
C ILE A 8 6.17 -0.79 -1.71
N ALA A 9 7.03 -1.72 -2.16
CA ALA A 9 8.42 -1.77 -1.70
C ALA A 9 9.20 -0.51 -2.09
N LEU A 10 8.98 0.04 -3.29
CA LEU A 10 9.57 1.30 -3.71
C LEU A 10 9.11 2.47 -2.83
N ALA A 11 7.82 2.56 -2.52
CA ALA A 11 7.26 3.59 -1.64
C ALA A 11 7.81 3.50 -0.20
N ILE A 12 8.04 2.28 0.29
CA ILE A 12 8.72 2.07 1.58
C ILE A 12 10.16 2.56 1.52
N LEU A 13 10.94 2.15 0.51
CA LEU A 13 12.33 2.59 0.35
C LEU A 13 12.44 4.12 0.25
N CYS A 14 11.52 4.74 -0.46
CA CYS A 14 11.45 6.19 -0.58
C CYS A 14 11.16 6.92 0.74
N SER A 15 10.54 6.25 1.71
CA SER A 15 10.39 6.82 3.06
C SER A 15 11.68 6.78 3.89
N GLU A 16 12.72 6.09 3.40
CA GLU A 16 14.00 5.89 4.10
C GLU A 16 15.17 6.64 3.44
N ILE A 17 15.01 7.10 2.20
CA ILE A 17 16.05 7.80 1.42
C ILE A 17 15.73 9.30 1.38
N GLN A 18 16.76 10.15 1.46
CA GLN A 18 16.59 11.59 1.27
C GLN A 18 16.06 11.89 -0.15
N GLU A 19 14.90 12.54 -0.22
CA GLU A 19 13.99 12.64 -1.39
C GLU A 19 14.64 13.17 -2.68
N ASN A 20 15.78 13.85 -2.60
CA ASN A 20 16.24 14.76 -3.64
C ASN A 20 16.82 14.07 -4.89
N VAL A 21 17.23 12.80 -4.79
CA VAL A 21 17.88 12.07 -5.91
C VAL A 21 16.87 11.22 -6.71
N PHE A 22 15.75 10.84 -6.11
CA PHE A 22 14.78 9.90 -6.67
C PHE A 22 13.33 10.39 -6.61
N GLU A 23 13.12 11.71 -6.54
CA GLU A 23 11.81 12.33 -6.35
C GLU A 23 10.74 11.81 -7.33
N LYS A 24 11.10 11.64 -8.62
CA LYS A 24 10.20 11.14 -9.66
C LYS A 24 9.79 9.69 -9.43
N GLU A 25 10.76 8.82 -9.16
CA GLU A 25 10.54 7.41 -8.88
C GLU A 25 9.74 7.22 -7.58
N CYS A 26 10.04 8.02 -6.56
CA CYS A 26 9.34 8.00 -5.28
C CYS A 26 7.90 8.49 -5.40
N SER A 27 7.68 9.57 -6.16
CA SER A 27 6.32 10.05 -6.46
C SER A 27 5.51 8.99 -7.22
N LEU A 28 6.12 8.34 -8.21
CA LEU A 28 5.47 7.27 -8.97
C LEU A 28 5.17 6.05 -8.09
N GLY A 29 6.13 5.63 -7.27
CA GLY A 29 5.97 4.52 -6.33
C GLY A 29 4.86 4.78 -5.33
N MET A 30 4.81 5.98 -4.77
CA MET A 30 3.75 6.37 -3.84
C MET A 30 2.37 6.38 -4.50
N LYS A 31 2.27 7.03 -5.67
CA LYS A 31 1.00 7.09 -6.43
C LYS A 31 0.48 5.69 -6.77
N LYS A 32 1.35 4.82 -7.28
CA LYS A 32 0.98 3.45 -7.65
C LYS A 32 0.61 2.59 -6.44
N SER A 33 1.30 2.77 -5.32
CA SER A 33 0.94 2.09 -4.06
C SER A 33 -0.42 2.53 -3.55
N GLU A 34 -0.72 3.82 -3.63
CA GLU A 34 -2.02 4.36 -3.22
C GLU A 34 -3.16 3.87 -4.11
N GLU A 35 -2.97 3.86 -5.44
CA GLU A 35 -3.91 3.27 -6.40
C GLU A 35 -4.19 1.81 -6.05
N GLU A 36 -3.14 1.01 -5.84
CA GLU A 36 -3.26 -0.41 -5.52
C GLU A 36 -3.97 -0.67 -4.18
N ILE A 37 -3.62 0.08 -3.12
CA ILE A 37 -4.32 -0.01 -1.83
C ILE A 37 -5.78 0.42 -1.99
N SER A 38 -6.04 1.46 -2.78
CA SER A 38 -7.40 1.92 -3.03
C SER A 38 -8.22 0.89 -3.81
N ASP A 39 -7.64 0.17 -4.76
CA ASP A 39 -8.34 -0.87 -5.51
C ASP A 39 -8.67 -2.07 -4.62
N ILE A 40 -7.71 -2.50 -3.78
CA ILE A 40 -7.95 -3.54 -2.76
C ILE A 40 -9.09 -3.11 -1.85
N VAL A 41 -9.08 -1.85 -1.40
CA VAL A 41 -10.07 -1.33 -0.46
C VAL A 41 -11.43 -1.05 -1.12
N ASN A 42 -11.47 -0.59 -2.37
CA ASN A 42 -12.72 -0.27 -3.06
C ASN A 42 -13.41 -1.53 -3.60
N GLY A 43 -12.65 -2.55 -4.01
CA GLY A 43 -13.23 -3.86 -4.35
C GLY A 43 -14.07 -4.47 -3.22
N LEU A 44 -13.88 -4.01 -1.98
CA LEU A 44 -14.69 -4.37 -0.81
C LEU A 44 -16.07 -3.73 -0.78
N LYS A 45 -16.24 -2.50 -1.31
CA LYS A 45 -17.52 -1.79 -1.28
C LYS A 45 -18.58 -2.47 -2.13
N ASP A 46 -18.14 -3.18 -3.17
CA ASP A 46 -19.02 -3.91 -4.09
C ASP A 46 -19.43 -5.30 -3.55
N LEU A 47 -18.85 -5.77 -2.45
CA LEU A 47 -19.10 -7.10 -1.87
C LEU A 47 -19.24 -7.03 -0.33
N PRO A 48 -20.43 -6.67 0.20
CA PRO A 48 -20.65 -6.32 1.61
C PRO A 48 -20.37 -7.43 2.65
N PHE A 49 -19.98 -8.64 2.23
CA PHE A 49 -19.63 -9.75 3.12
C PHE A 49 -18.36 -10.52 2.72
N SER A 50 -17.64 -10.09 1.67
CA SER A 50 -16.40 -10.77 1.27
C SER A 50 -15.20 -10.15 1.97
N LYS A 51 -14.48 -10.96 2.76
CA LYS A 51 -13.14 -10.62 3.24
C LYS A 51 -12.17 -10.80 2.09
N VAL A 52 -11.25 -9.84 1.89
CA VAL A 52 -10.23 -9.98 0.85
C VAL A 52 -9.07 -10.79 1.40
N HIS A 53 -8.74 -11.86 0.68
CA HIS A 53 -7.50 -12.60 0.88
C HIS A 53 -6.38 -11.87 0.16
N VAL A 54 -5.56 -11.16 0.94
CA VAL A 54 -4.30 -10.60 0.46
C VAL A 54 -3.19 -11.57 0.83
N GLU A 55 -2.26 -11.82 -0.09
CA GLU A 55 -1.06 -12.61 0.20
C GLU A 55 -0.34 -12.04 1.43
N GLN A 56 0.10 -12.91 2.35
CA GLN A 56 0.65 -12.50 3.64
C GLN A 56 1.84 -11.54 3.49
N ASN A 57 2.71 -11.76 2.50
CA ASN A 57 3.85 -10.89 2.22
C ASN A 57 3.39 -9.49 1.80
N LYS A 58 2.41 -9.41 0.91
CA LYS A 58 1.85 -8.14 0.43
C LYS A 58 1.15 -7.38 1.55
N ARG A 59 0.39 -8.06 2.41
CA ARG A 59 -0.23 -7.46 3.60
C ARG A 59 0.83 -6.83 4.50
N LYS A 60 1.90 -7.56 4.82
CA LYS A 60 2.99 -7.06 5.66
C LYS A 60 3.64 -5.81 5.06
N LEU A 61 3.87 -5.79 3.75
CA LEU A 61 4.42 -4.60 3.08
C LEU A 61 3.49 -3.40 3.20
N ILE A 62 2.18 -3.57 2.99
CA ILE A 62 1.20 -2.48 3.13
C ILE A 62 1.15 -1.96 4.58
N GLU A 63 1.18 -2.85 5.57
CA GLU A 63 1.23 -2.46 6.98
C GLU A 63 2.52 -1.70 7.33
N VAL A 64 3.66 -2.08 6.75
CA VAL A 64 4.92 -1.34 6.89
C VAL A 64 4.79 0.03 6.23
N LEU A 65 4.21 0.13 5.04
CA LEU A 65 3.98 1.41 4.37
C LEU A 65 3.08 2.34 5.20
N PHE A 66 2.03 1.83 5.82
CA PHE A 66 1.21 2.62 6.75
C PHE A 66 2.00 3.15 7.94
N LYS A 67 2.93 2.37 8.51
CA LYS A 67 3.79 2.86 9.60
C LYS A 67 4.73 3.97 9.17
N LYS A 68 5.12 4.01 7.90
CA LYS A 68 6.05 4.99 7.33
C LYS A 68 5.35 6.22 6.75
N ASN A 69 4.07 6.10 6.39
CA ASN A 69 3.30 7.16 5.76
C ASN A 69 1.99 7.41 6.52
N THR A 70 2.00 8.44 7.38
CA THR A 70 0.87 8.85 8.21
C THR A 70 -0.38 9.18 7.39
N HIS A 71 -0.23 9.73 6.18
CA HIS A 71 -1.37 10.04 5.31
C HIS A 71 -2.10 8.77 4.90
N LEU A 72 -1.37 7.77 4.38
CA LEU A 72 -1.95 6.48 4.00
C LEU A 72 -2.51 5.73 5.21
N GLN A 73 -1.84 5.80 6.36
CA GLN A 73 -2.34 5.22 7.60
C GLN A 73 -3.71 5.78 7.97
N ILE A 74 -3.87 7.11 8.03
CA ILE A 74 -5.14 7.74 8.39
C ILE A 74 -6.21 7.39 7.35
N LYS A 75 -5.86 7.40 6.07
CA LYS A 75 -6.80 7.19 4.96
C LYS A 75 -7.35 5.77 4.89
N TYR A 76 -6.51 4.76 5.11
CA TYR A 76 -6.86 3.37 4.79
C TYR A 76 -6.84 2.40 5.98
N SER A 77 -6.17 2.70 7.09
CA SER A 77 -5.90 1.68 8.13
C SER A 77 -7.15 1.10 8.80
N GLN A 78 -8.20 1.89 8.97
CA GLN A 78 -9.45 1.40 9.57
C GLN A 78 -10.13 0.39 8.64
N ILE A 79 -10.39 0.80 7.39
CA ILE A 79 -11.05 -0.07 6.41
C ILE A 79 -10.19 -1.31 6.13
N TRP A 80 -8.87 -1.15 6.07
CA TRP A 80 -7.93 -2.27 5.90
C TRP A 80 -8.11 -3.34 6.99
N LYS A 81 -8.17 -2.94 8.27
CA LYS A 81 -8.36 -3.86 9.40
C LYS A 81 -9.71 -4.56 9.39
N GLU A 82 -10.76 -3.84 8.98
CA GLU A 82 -12.12 -4.37 8.93
C GLU A 82 -12.27 -5.41 7.80
N SER A 83 -11.39 -5.35 6.79
CA SER A 83 -11.64 -5.98 5.49
C SER A 83 -10.63 -7.03 5.05
N VAL A 84 -9.42 -6.98 5.60
CA VAL A 84 -8.33 -7.93 5.30
C VAL A 84 -8.15 -8.87 6.47
N TYR A 85 -8.32 -10.18 6.25
CA TYR A 85 -8.15 -11.20 7.28
C TYR A 85 -6.72 -11.77 7.34
N GLU A 86 -6.34 -12.26 8.51
CA GLU A 86 -5.16 -13.12 8.72
C GLU A 86 -5.65 -14.56 8.56
N ASN A 87 -5.03 -15.31 7.64
CA ASN A 87 -5.06 -16.77 7.70
C ASN A 87 -3.94 -17.24 8.62
#